data_AF-A0A8E7PG11-F1
#
_entry.id   AF-A0A8E7PG11-F1
#
_cell.length_a   1.000
_cell.length_b   1.000
_cell.length_c   1.000
_cell.angle_alpha   90.00
_cell.angle_beta   90.00
_cell.angle_gamma   90.00
#
_symmetry.space_group_name_H-M   'P 1'
#
loop_
_entity.id
_entity.type
_entity.pdbx_description
1 polymer ?
#
loop_
_entity_poly.entity_id
_entity_poly.type
_entity_poly.pdbx_seq_one_letter_code
_entity_poly.pdbx_strand_id
1 'polypeptide(L)' 'MNVHDLNVKIKKLHKKYNRKLINYLYKPGVMAGKKTVNKKSTVYIIEFDDYTRIWFFQKELKFIKYQKN' A
#
# COMPACT_ATOMS: atom_id res chain seq x y z
N MET A 1 -7.83 4.91 -15.80
CA MET A 1 -7.83 3.77 -14.85
C MET A 1 -8.28 4.33 -13.51
N ASN A 2 -9.54 4.08 -13.11
CA ASN A 2 -10.10 4.61 -11.86
C ASN A 2 -9.37 4.01 -10.67
N VAL A 3 -8.88 4.87 -9.77
CA VAL A 3 -8.02 4.50 -8.63
C VAL A 3 -8.82 3.76 -7.53
N HIS A 4 -10.15 3.80 -7.60
CA HIS A 4 -11.05 3.37 -6.53
C HIS A 4 -11.19 1.85 -6.32
N ASP A 5 -10.74 0.99 -7.26
CA ASP A 5 -10.92 -0.47 -7.14
C ASP A 5 -9.61 -1.25 -7.04
N LEU A 6 -8.50 -0.56 -6.72
CA LEU A 6 -7.20 -1.22 -6.68
C LEU A 6 -6.88 -1.73 -5.29
N ASN A 7 -7.16 -3.00 -5.08
CA ASN A 7 -6.79 -3.73 -3.86
C ASN A 7 -5.29 -3.99 -3.83
N VAL A 8 -4.71 -3.76 -2.67
CA VAL A 8 -3.28 -3.93 -2.40
C VAL A 8 -3.11 -4.76 -1.14
N LYS A 9 -2.12 -5.65 -1.14
CA LYS A 9 -1.67 -6.34 0.07
C LYS A 9 -0.22 -5.98 0.37
N ILE A 10 0.09 -5.75 1.64
CA ILE A 10 1.47 -5.54 2.07
C ILE A 10 2.20 -6.89 2.02
N LYS A 11 3.23 -7.02 1.17
CA LYS A 11 3.97 -8.28 0.97
C LYS A 11 5.16 -8.41 1.91
N LYS A 12 5.86 -7.30 2.17
CA LYS A 12 7.05 -7.28 3.02
C LYS A 12 7.28 -5.88 3.57
N LEU A 13 7.87 -5.81 4.76
CA LEU A 13 8.39 -4.57 5.34
C LEU A 13 9.91 -4.57 5.23
N HIS A 14 10.51 -3.42 4.95
CA HIS A 14 11.98 -3.29 4.90
C HIS A 14 12.62 -3.36 6.30
N LYS A 15 13.86 -3.88 6.45
CA LYS A 15 14.57 -4.18 7.72
C LYS A 15 14.66 -3.06 8.79
N LYS A 16 14.18 -1.84 8.52
CA LYS A 16 14.13 -0.70 9.46
C LYS A 16 12.71 -0.14 9.63
N TYR A 17 11.71 -1.03 9.64
CA TYR A 17 10.31 -0.62 9.77
C TYR A 17 9.96 -0.23 11.21
N ASN A 18 9.01 0.68 11.39
CA ASN A 18 8.43 0.96 12.70
C ASN A 18 7.58 -0.24 13.14
N ARG A 19 7.76 -0.75 14.37
CA ARG A 19 7.05 -1.94 14.89
C ARG A 19 5.52 -1.86 14.73
N LYS A 20 4.94 -0.65 14.76
CA LYS A 20 3.50 -0.42 14.51
C LYS A 20 3.04 -0.90 13.12
N LEU A 21 3.94 -0.93 12.13
CA LEU A 21 3.64 -1.38 10.77
C LEU A 21 3.45 -2.89 10.65
N ILE A 22 3.92 -3.68 11.63
CA ILE A 22 3.71 -5.14 11.64
C ILE A 22 2.21 -5.46 11.60
N ASN A 23 1.38 -4.66 12.27
CA ASN A 23 -0.07 -4.86 12.36
C ASN A 23 -0.78 -4.75 10.99
N TYR A 24 -0.09 -4.19 9.98
CA TYR A 24 -0.61 -3.99 8.63
C TYR A 24 0.07 -4.91 7.61
N LEU A 25 1.09 -5.68 8.02
CA LEU A 25 1.71 -6.67 7.15
C LEU A 25 0.67 -7.73 6.78
N TYR A 26 0.59 -8.06 5.49
CA TYR A 26 -0.40 -8.97 4.92
C TYR A 26 -1.86 -8.53 5.02
N LYS A 27 -2.17 -7.37 5.61
CA LYS A 27 -3.52 -6.82 5.54
C LYS A 27 -3.82 -6.32 4.13
N PRO A 28 -5.05 -6.54 3.63
CA PRO A 28 -5.52 -5.87 2.44
C PRO A 28 -5.76 -4.39 2.76
N GLY A 29 -5.60 -3.54 1.76
CA GLY A 29 -5.97 -2.14 1.81
C GLY A 29 -6.29 -1.64 0.41
N VAL A 30 -6.84 -0.44 0.34
CA VAL A 30 -7.24 0.20 -0.92
C VAL A 30 -6.25 1.31 -1.24
N MET A 31 -5.89 1.45 -2.51
CA MET A 31 -5.10 2.60 -2.94
C MET A 31 -5.90 3.89 -2.81
N ALA A 32 -5.52 4.74 -1.86
CA ALA A 32 -6.08 6.08 -1.71
C ALA A 32 -5.32 7.14 -2.53
N GLY A 33 -4.08 6.85 -2.93
CA GLY A 33 -3.30 7.77 -3.75
C GLY A 33 -1.83 7.37 -3.91
N LYS A 34 -1.03 8.30 -4.46
CA LYS A 34 0.41 8.17 -4.61
C LYS A 34 1.11 9.50 -4.39
N LYS A 35 2.33 9.48 -3.87
CA LYS A 35 3.14 10.67 -3.64
C LYS A 35 4.59 10.43 -4.06
N THR A 36 5.20 11.39 -4.72
CA THR A 36 6.64 11.40 -4.97
C THR A 36 7.35 11.93 -3.73
N VAL A 37 8.23 11.11 -3.12
CA VAL A 37 8.96 11.49 -1.90
C VAL A 37 10.36 12.01 -2.19
N ASN A 38 10.92 11.71 -3.35
CA ASN A 38 12.15 12.30 -3.88
C ASN A 38 12.17 12.15 -5.42
N LYS A 39 13.20 12.69 -6.08
CA LYS A 39 13.33 12.69 -7.55
C LYS A 39 13.17 11.32 -8.24
N LYS A 40 13.30 10.20 -7.50
CA LYS A 40 13.28 8.83 -8.06
C LYS A 40 12.28 7.90 -7.39
N SER A 41 11.62 8.32 -6.32
CA SER A 41 10.85 7.40 -5.46
C SER A 41 9.41 7.85 -5.31
N THR A 42 8.51 6.95 -5.69
CA THR A 42 7.07 7.08 -5.47
C THR A 42 6.65 6.13 -4.35
N VAL A 43 5.85 6.65 -3.42
CA VAL A 43 5.13 5.86 -2.43
C VAL A 43 3.65 5.83 -2.79
N TYR A 44 3.00 4.75 -2.41
CA TYR A 44 1.55 4.58 -2.52
C TYR A 44 0.93 4.75 -1.15
N ILE A 45 -0.17 5.49 -1.11
CA ILE A 45 -0.98 5.70 0.09
C ILE A 45 -2.03 4.61 0.10
N ILE A 46 -1.95 3.74 1.09
CA ILE A 46 -2.88 2.63 1.30
C ILE A 46 -3.77 2.98 2.48
N GLU A 47 -5.09 2.96 2.26
CA GLU A 47 -6.11 3.09 3.31
C GLU A 47 -6.56 1.71 3.76
N PHE A 48 -6.65 1.52 5.07
CA PHE A 48 -7.10 0.30 5.72
C PHE A 48 -8.51 0.47 6.29
N ASP A 49 -9.08 -0.65 6.76
CA ASP A 49 -10.42 -0.75 7.33
C ASP A 49 -10.64 0.10 8.59
N ASP A 50 -9.56 0.36 9.33
CA ASP A 50 -9.54 1.24 10.50
C ASP A 50 -9.39 2.73 10.14
N TYR A 51 -9.58 3.10 8.88
CA TYR A 51 -9.36 4.44 8.33
C TYR A 51 -7.93 4.96 8.47
N THR A 52 -6.98 4.11 8.87
CA THR A 52 -5.56 4.47 8.89
C THR A 52 -5.03 4.53 7.46
N ARG A 53 -4.26 5.58 7.15
CA ARG A 53 -3.54 5.74 5.87
C ARG A 53 -2.05 5.63 6.08
N ILE A 54 -1.40 4.70 5.37
CA ILE A 54 0.05 4.45 5.48
C ILE A 54 0.69 4.52 4.10
N TRP A 55 1.90 5.08 4.04
CA TRP A 55 2.69 5.17 2.83
C TRP A 55 3.64 3.98 2.70
N PHE A 56 3.57 3.28 1.58
CA PHE A 56 4.43 2.15 1.28
C PHE A 56 5.15 2.35 -0.05
N PHE A 57 6.39 1.88 -0.14
CA PHE A 57 7.06 1.81 -1.44
C PHE A 57 6.44 0.71 -2.30
N GLN A 58 6.45 0.89 -3.62
CA GLN A 58 5.92 -0.11 -4.57
C GLN A 58 6.44 -1.53 -4.31
N LYS A 59 7.73 -1.64 -3.97
CA LYS A 59 8.42 -2.92 -3.70
C LYS A 59 7.91 -3.66 -2.45
N GLU A 60 7.19 -2.96 -1.57
CA GLU A 60 6.58 -3.51 -0.34
C GLU A 60 5.16 -4.02 -0.60
N LEU A 61 4.59 -3.68 -1.75
CA LEU A 61 3.20 -3.92 -2.10
C LEU A 61 3.05 -5.06 -3.12
N LYS A 62 1.94 -5.79 -3.01
CA LYS A 62 1.42 -6.68 -4.05
C LYS A 62 0.07 -6.15 -4.51
N PHE A 63 0.00 -5.75 -5.77
CA PHE A 63 -1.20 -5.27 -6.43
C PHE A 63 -2.10 -6.46 -6.78
N ILE A 64 -3.35 -6.42 -6.35
CA ILE A 64 -4.36 -7.43 -6.63
C ILE A 64 -5.34 -6.80 -7.61
N LYS A 65 -5.28 -7.21 -8.88
CA LYS A 65 -6.32 -6.85 -9.84
C LYS A 65 -7.49 -7.79 -9.64
N TYR A 66 -8.70 -7.25 -9.50
CA TYR A 66 -9.89 -8.04 -9.79
C TYR A 66 -9.93 -8.27 -11.30
N GLN A 67 -9.88 -9.54 -11.71
CA GLN A 67 -10.50 -9.93 -12.98
C GLN A 67 -11.99 -9.99 -12.69
N LYS A 68 -12.75 -9.05 -13.26
CA LYS A 68 -14.20 -9.20 -13.40
C LYS A 68 -14.40 -10.41 -14.33
N ASN A 69 -14.82 -11.54 -13.76
CA ASN A 69 -15.53 -12.55 -14.53
C ASN A 69 -16.88 -11.99 -14.98
#